data_AF-A0AB33G8Y0-F1
#
_entry.id   AF-A0AB33G8Y0-F1
#
_cell.length_a   1.000
_cell.length_b   1.000
_cell.length_c   1.000
_cell.angle_alpha   90.00
_cell.angle_beta   90.00
_cell.angle_gamma   90.00
#
_symmetry.space_group_name_H-M   'P 1'
#
loop_
_entity.id
_entity.type
_entity.pdbx_description
1 polymer ?
#
loop_
_entity_poly.entity_id
_entity_poly.type
_entity_poly.pdbx_seq_one_letter_code
_entity_poly.pdbx_strand_id
1 'polypeptide(L)'
;MPYRTIPTTDTRYFMIVTDKNGAEQDNDPDAPNGKLSELMLSSLVENGITDVFIRCHGWHQDKAKAFAQFDSWIGVFASLDEDRRHMQQQIPSFQEMHIGFHWPSLAWGDEKEASDTSFSPANTQTLRERIDFHIEELGGTPDVRAALYKIFDEVRTDSASMTLSDTLRAAYLELNAALDLGANGAPGEGSADRLPFDPDQTVAEAVNNVAFGNDVGDNPLLAPLRQLTFWTMKKRAKDVGERGLHPLLRAMQQASPAVRIHLMGHSFGCIVASAAIAGPSGAAPLPFPINSCVLVQGAMSIWSFTSSLPTSHETAGFFNNILVDKKISGPFVATRSDSDMAVGKLYPWAAGVAGQVAYMFPPLYAAIGALGICGIPTVHNITLLSGAGAYAFVPAHIYNVNSSNFICHGDGISGSHSDIAGPEVAHLLWQAALKTADAS
;
A
#
# COMPACT_ATOMS: atom_id res chain seq x y z
N MET A 1 25.12 -9.35 8.75
CA MET A 1 25.27 -9.26 7.28
C MET A 1 24.09 -8.46 6.79
N PRO A 2 24.24 -7.41 5.93
CA PRO A 2 23.17 -6.46 5.54
C PRO A 2 22.01 -7.04 4.73
N TYR A 3 21.86 -8.35 4.76
CA TYR A 3 20.92 -9.11 4.00
C TYR A 3 20.10 -9.97 4.94
N ARG A 4 18.79 -9.93 4.74
CA ARG A 4 17.95 -11.02 5.21
C ARG A 4 18.12 -12.21 4.28
N THR A 5 18.36 -13.39 4.84
CA THR A 5 18.46 -14.65 4.08
C THR A 5 17.20 -15.45 4.35
N ILE A 6 16.50 -15.84 3.30
CA ILE A 6 15.30 -16.66 3.38
C ILE A 6 15.73 -18.12 3.64
N PRO A 7 15.36 -18.72 4.79
CA PRO A 7 15.90 -20.03 5.18
C PRO A 7 15.61 -21.17 4.19
N THR A 8 14.53 -21.06 3.39
CA THR A 8 14.08 -22.12 2.49
C THR A 8 14.73 -22.08 1.10
N THR A 9 15.19 -20.91 0.65
CA THR A 9 15.71 -20.72 -0.73
C THR A 9 17.14 -20.17 -0.77
N ASP A 10 17.73 -19.88 0.39
CA ASP A 10 19.01 -19.15 0.54
C ASP A 10 19.05 -17.79 -0.18
N THR A 11 17.89 -17.30 -0.65
CA THR A 11 17.77 -16.03 -1.35
C THR A 11 18.00 -14.89 -0.38
N ARG A 12 18.80 -13.91 -0.80
CA ARG A 12 19.14 -12.74 -0.01
C ARG A 12 18.44 -11.50 -0.53
N TYR A 13 18.04 -10.62 0.38
CA TYR A 13 17.44 -9.34 0.03
C TYR A 13 17.75 -8.25 1.06
N PHE A 14 17.73 -6.99 0.61
CA PHE A 14 17.87 -5.82 1.48
C PHE A 14 16.51 -5.41 2.05
N MET A 15 16.47 -5.11 3.34
CA MET A 15 15.25 -4.64 4.01
C MET A 15 15.38 -3.16 4.35
N ILE A 16 14.94 -2.29 3.45
CA ILE A 16 14.99 -0.84 3.69
C ILE A 16 13.82 -0.47 4.60
N VAL A 17 14.13 -0.07 5.82
CA VAL A 17 13.14 0.33 6.83
C VAL A 17 13.11 1.85 6.94
N THR A 18 11.92 2.42 6.85
CA THR A 18 11.71 3.86 7.00
C THR A 18 10.86 4.19 8.24
N ASP A 19 10.90 5.44 8.70
CA ASP A 19 9.95 5.98 9.65
C ASP A 19 8.66 6.46 8.96
N LYS A 20 7.72 7.00 9.75
CA LYS A 20 6.45 7.54 9.23
C LYS A 20 6.59 8.72 8.28
N ASN A 21 7.77 9.33 8.19
CA ASN A 21 8.07 10.45 7.30
C ASN A 21 8.82 10.01 6.04
N GLY A 22 9.14 8.71 5.92
CA GLY A 22 9.92 8.15 4.82
C GLY A 22 11.44 8.25 5.03
N ALA A 23 11.91 8.67 6.20
CA ALA A 23 13.34 8.69 6.51
C ALA A 23 13.80 7.28 6.85
N GLU A 24 14.83 6.79 6.16
CA GLU A 24 15.46 5.51 6.48
C GLU A 24 16.01 5.51 7.91
N GLN A 25 15.75 4.43 8.65
CA GLN A 25 16.27 4.23 10.00
C GLN A 25 17.81 4.05 9.96
N ASP A 26 18.50 4.65 10.92
CA ASP A 26 19.97 4.68 11.04
C ASP A 26 20.52 3.71 12.10
N ASN A 27 19.65 2.86 12.64
CA ASN A 27 19.95 1.91 13.71
C ASN A 27 19.95 0.46 13.23
N ASP A 28 20.11 0.23 11.93
CA ASP A 28 20.14 -1.12 11.38
C ASP A 28 21.41 -1.85 11.89
N PRO A 29 21.27 -3.00 12.58
CA PRO A 29 22.41 -3.72 13.16
C PRO A 29 23.41 -4.18 12.09
N ASP A 30 22.98 -4.30 10.84
CA ASP A 30 23.84 -4.69 9.74
C ASP A 30 24.48 -3.50 9.00
N ALA A 31 24.08 -2.27 9.34
CA ALA A 31 24.71 -1.03 8.90
C ALA A 31 25.11 -0.12 10.09
N PRO A 32 25.94 -0.60 11.04
CA PRO A 32 26.20 0.13 12.30
C PRO A 32 26.91 1.49 12.15
N ASN A 33 27.41 1.80 10.94
CA ASN A 33 28.16 3.03 10.65
C ASN A 33 27.54 3.84 9.49
N GLY A 34 26.29 3.58 9.10
CA GLY A 34 25.67 4.24 7.95
C GLY A 34 24.26 3.74 7.67
N LYS A 35 23.75 4.02 6.48
CA LYS A 35 22.42 3.55 6.06
C LYS A 35 22.52 2.23 5.30
N LEU A 36 21.52 1.36 5.46
CA LEU A 36 21.48 0.09 4.72
C LEU A 36 21.40 0.34 3.21
N SER A 37 20.72 1.41 2.80
CA SER A 37 20.64 1.87 1.42
C SER A 37 22.02 2.18 0.80
N GLU A 38 23.00 2.65 1.57
CA GLU A 38 24.35 2.93 1.07
C GLU A 38 25.09 1.63 0.77
N LEU A 39 24.98 0.62 1.64
CA LEU A 39 25.51 -0.72 1.39
C LEU A 39 24.82 -1.38 0.20
N MET A 40 23.50 -1.17 0.06
CA MET A 40 22.72 -1.65 -1.08
C MET A 40 23.20 -1.02 -2.39
N LEU A 41 23.42 0.29 -2.43
CA LEU A 41 23.92 1.00 -3.61
C LEU A 41 25.34 0.58 -3.99
N SER A 42 26.22 0.37 -3.02
CA SER A 42 27.55 -0.20 -3.29
C SER A 42 27.45 -1.61 -3.87
N SER A 43 26.61 -2.47 -3.28
CA SER A 43 26.36 -3.84 -3.76
C SER A 43 25.76 -3.87 -5.16
N LEU A 44 24.88 -2.92 -5.50
CA LEU A 44 24.30 -2.74 -6.82
C LEU A 44 25.39 -2.56 -7.89
N VAL A 45 26.37 -1.69 -7.62
CA VAL A 45 27.45 -1.37 -8.56
C VAL A 45 28.51 -2.47 -8.58
N GLU A 46 28.97 -2.91 -7.41
CA GLU A 46 30.07 -3.87 -7.27
C GLU A 46 29.73 -5.25 -7.85
N ASN A 47 28.48 -5.70 -7.68
CA ASN A 47 28.04 -7.01 -8.18
C ASN A 47 27.46 -6.95 -9.60
N GLY A 48 27.46 -5.77 -10.25
CA GLY A 48 26.96 -5.61 -11.61
C GLY A 48 25.48 -5.99 -11.74
N ILE A 49 24.67 -5.62 -10.75
CA ILE A 49 23.24 -5.93 -10.73
C ILE A 49 22.54 -5.22 -11.91
N THR A 50 21.81 -5.98 -12.70
CA THR A 50 21.07 -5.48 -13.86
C THR A 50 19.60 -5.26 -13.57
N ASP A 51 19.05 -5.95 -12.57
CA ASP A 51 17.62 -5.94 -12.25
C ASP A 51 17.38 -5.81 -10.75
N VAL A 52 16.62 -4.79 -10.34
CA VAL A 52 16.22 -4.58 -8.96
C VAL A 52 14.72 -4.76 -8.84
N PHE A 53 14.31 -5.74 -8.04
CA PHE A 53 12.92 -6.01 -7.73
C PHE A 53 12.58 -5.51 -6.32
N ILE A 54 11.69 -4.52 -6.25
CA ILE A 54 11.31 -3.84 -5.00
C ILE A 54 9.87 -4.17 -4.66
N ARG A 55 9.61 -4.62 -3.43
CA ARG A 55 8.26 -4.91 -2.93
C ARG A 55 7.89 -3.94 -1.81
N CYS A 56 6.67 -3.40 -1.88
CA CYS A 56 6.07 -2.55 -0.86
C CYS A 56 4.85 -3.27 -0.27
N HIS A 57 4.87 -3.55 1.04
CA HIS A 57 3.76 -4.21 1.72
C HIS A 57 2.57 -3.28 1.96
N GLY A 58 1.42 -3.89 2.24
CA GLY A 58 0.16 -3.22 2.56
C GLY A 58 0.06 -2.67 3.98
N TRP A 59 -1.15 -2.25 4.33
CA TRP A 59 -1.51 -1.80 5.69
C TRP A 59 -1.52 -2.97 6.68
N HIS A 60 -1.47 -2.66 7.98
CA HIS A 60 -1.64 -3.59 9.10
C HIS A 60 -0.49 -4.60 9.26
N GLN A 61 0.74 -4.16 9.00
CA GLN A 61 1.96 -4.96 9.16
C GLN A 61 2.86 -4.34 10.22
N ASP A 62 3.11 -5.07 11.30
CA ASP A 62 4.30 -4.84 12.13
C ASP A 62 5.55 -5.31 11.37
N LYS A 63 6.73 -5.00 11.92
CA LYS A 63 8.01 -5.39 11.31
C LYS A 63 8.09 -6.90 11.09
N ALA A 64 7.71 -7.72 12.07
CA ALA A 64 7.83 -9.18 11.96
C ALA A 64 6.91 -9.77 10.87
N LYS A 65 5.66 -9.31 10.79
CA LYS A 65 4.70 -9.75 9.76
C LYS A 65 5.07 -9.24 8.37
N ALA A 66 5.54 -7.99 8.25
CA ALA A 66 6.08 -7.47 7.00
C ALA A 66 7.25 -8.36 6.52
N PHE A 67 8.14 -8.75 7.43
CA PHE A 67 9.30 -9.59 7.11
C PHE A 67 8.88 -10.99 6.66
N ALA A 68 7.93 -11.62 7.37
CA ALA A 68 7.39 -12.91 6.97
C ALA A 68 6.69 -12.85 5.59
N GLN A 69 5.99 -11.76 5.31
CA GLN A 69 5.34 -11.53 4.02
C GLN A 69 6.38 -11.36 2.89
N PHE A 70 7.45 -10.58 3.11
CA PHE A 70 8.54 -10.45 2.15
C PHE A 70 9.28 -11.77 1.90
N ASP A 71 9.56 -12.54 2.95
CA ASP A 71 10.17 -13.87 2.83
C ASP A 71 9.30 -14.79 1.96
N SER A 72 7.98 -14.75 2.16
CA SER A 72 7.04 -15.54 1.37
C SER A 72 7.04 -15.11 -0.10
N TRP A 73 6.89 -13.81 -0.40
CA TRP A 73 6.86 -13.33 -1.78
C TRP A 73 8.17 -13.54 -2.53
N ILE A 74 9.29 -13.19 -1.90
CA ILE A 74 10.61 -13.32 -2.51
C ILE A 74 10.98 -14.78 -2.62
N GLY A 75 10.64 -15.61 -1.62
CA GLY A 75 10.87 -17.05 -1.64
C GLY A 75 10.13 -17.73 -2.78
N VAL A 76 8.82 -17.46 -2.95
CA VAL A 76 8.07 -18.01 -4.08
C VAL A 76 8.61 -17.52 -5.41
N PHE A 77 8.88 -16.22 -5.56
CA PHE A 77 9.48 -15.66 -6.77
C PHE A 77 10.81 -16.33 -7.12
N ALA A 78 11.68 -16.54 -6.13
CA ALA A 78 12.98 -17.16 -6.32
C ALA A 78 12.88 -18.65 -6.68
N SER A 79 11.83 -19.34 -6.21
CA SER A 79 11.60 -20.76 -6.50
C SER A 79 11.11 -21.07 -7.92
N LEU A 80 10.73 -20.06 -8.70
CA LEU A 80 10.28 -20.22 -10.09
C LEU A 80 11.47 -20.32 -11.06
N ASP A 81 12.18 -21.46 -11.02
CA ASP A 81 13.37 -21.71 -11.83
C ASP A 81 13.15 -21.61 -13.35
N GLU A 82 11.93 -21.89 -13.82
CA GLU A 82 11.58 -21.78 -15.24
C GLU A 82 11.54 -20.32 -15.70
N ASP A 83 10.90 -19.43 -14.93
CA ASP A 83 10.88 -18.00 -15.23
C ASP A 83 12.28 -17.39 -15.18
N ARG A 84 13.07 -17.75 -14.15
CA ARG A 84 14.46 -17.30 -14.03
C ARG A 84 15.30 -17.73 -15.23
N ARG A 85 15.21 -19.01 -15.64
CA ARG A 85 15.91 -19.51 -16.83
C ARG A 85 15.46 -18.79 -18.09
N HIS A 86 14.18 -18.51 -18.22
CA HIS A 86 13.66 -17.76 -19.37
C HIS A 86 14.19 -16.32 -19.39
N MET A 87 14.23 -15.64 -18.24
CA MET A 87 14.85 -14.31 -18.13
C MET A 87 16.33 -14.35 -18.54
N GLN A 88 17.10 -15.32 -18.05
CA GLN A 88 18.53 -15.46 -18.40
C GLN A 88 18.76 -15.82 -19.87
N GLN A 89 17.84 -16.55 -20.51
CA GLN A 89 17.91 -16.84 -21.94
C GLN A 89 17.70 -15.59 -22.79
N GLN A 90 16.78 -14.70 -22.38
CA GLN A 90 16.54 -13.44 -23.08
C GLN A 90 17.60 -12.39 -22.74
N ILE A 91 18.11 -12.42 -21.51
CA ILE A 91 19.00 -11.41 -20.94
C ILE A 91 20.16 -12.14 -20.25
N PRO A 92 21.21 -12.52 -21.00
CA PRO A 92 22.33 -13.31 -20.46
C PRO A 92 23.10 -12.62 -19.32
N SER A 93 23.01 -11.29 -19.21
CA SER A 93 23.59 -10.48 -18.13
C SER A 93 22.67 -10.33 -16.91
N PHE A 94 21.54 -11.04 -16.88
CA PHE A 94 20.57 -10.94 -15.79
C PHE A 94 21.21 -11.30 -14.44
N GLN A 95 21.21 -10.32 -13.54
CA GLN A 95 21.70 -10.38 -12.18
C GLN A 95 20.72 -9.58 -11.33
N GLU A 96 20.02 -10.26 -10.44
CA GLU A 96 18.93 -9.67 -9.68
C GLU A 96 19.35 -9.24 -8.27
N MET A 97 18.71 -8.18 -7.79
CA MET A 97 18.70 -7.78 -6.39
C MET A 97 17.25 -7.64 -5.93
N HIS A 98 16.99 -8.06 -4.68
CA HIS A 98 15.68 -7.96 -4.06
C HIS A 98 15.71 -6.93 -2.94
N ILE A 99 14.66 -6.10 -2.88
CA ILE A 99 14.45 -5.12 -1.83
C ILE A 99 13.03 -5.28 -1.26
N GLY A 100 12.94 -5.46 0.05
CA GLY A 100 11.72 -5.22 0.82
C GLY A 100 11.74 -3.78 1.32
N PHE A 101 10.74 -2.99 0.96
CA PHE A 101 10.60 -1.62 1.45
C PHE A 101 9.54 -1.59 2.55
N HIS A 102 10.01 -1.46 3.79
CA HIS A 102 9.17 -1.43 4.97
C HIS A 102 8.87 0.02 5.40
N TRP A 103 7.60 0.26 5.69
CA TRP A 103 7.10 1.53 6.21
C TRP A 103 6.14 1.27 7.38
N PRO A 104 6.03 2.20 8.35
CA PRO A 104 5.16 2.02 9.51
C PRO A 104 3.70 1.98 9.09
N SER A 105 3.11 0.79 9.14
CA SER A 105 1.80 0.53 8.55
C SER A 105 0.86 -0.20 9.49
N LEU A 106 1.30 -0.63 10.67
CA LEU A 106 0.36 -1.17 11.65
C LEU A 106 -0.27 -0.01 12.41
N ALA A 107 -1.58 0.18 12.22
CA ALA A 107 -2.31 0.91 13.22
C ALA A 107 -2.28 0.07 14.50
N TRP A 108 -1.78 0.62 15.60
CA TRP A 108 -1.97 0.03 16.93
C TRP A 108 -1.22 -1.30 17.18
N GLY A 109 0.06 -1.40 16.79
CA GLY A 109 0.88 -2.51 17.25
C GLY A 109 2.34 -2.14 17.45
N ASP A 110 3.06 -3.00 18.17
CA ASP A 110 4.44 -2.75 18.58
C ASP A 110 5.39 -2.86 17.39
N GLU A 111 6.01 -1.75 16.98
CA GLU A 111 7.17 -1.74 16.06
C GLU A 111 8.50 -2.03 16.78
N LYS A 112 8.45 -2.19 18.11
CA LYS A 112 9.55 -2.67 18.95
C LYS A 112 9.43 -4.19 19.10
N GLU A 113 10.58 -4.88 19.13
CA GLU A 113 10.65 -6.34 19.08
C GLU A 113 9.58 -7.06 19.93
N ALA A 114 8.75 -7.83 19.23
CA ALA A 114 7.76 -8.81 19.65
C ALA A 114 7.28 -8.77 21.11
N SER A 115 6.01 -8.37 21.30
CA SER A 115 5.16 -9.03 22.29
C SER A 115 3.82 -9.40 21.66
N ASP A 116 3.51 -10.69 21.74
CA ASP A 116 2.30 -11.33 21.22
C ASP A 116 1.07 -10.81 21.99
N THR A 117 -0.05 -10.67 21.27
CA THR A 117 -1.43 -10.34 21.73
C THR A 117 -1.79 -8.86 21.92
N SER A 118 -2.52 -8.29 20.94
CA SER A 118 -3.30 -7.05 21.15
C SER A 118 -4.56 -7.04 20.27
N PHE A 119 -5.52 -7.91 20.59
CA PHE A 119 -6.86 -7.88 20.00
C PHE A 119 -7.98 -7.75 21.03
N SER A 120 -7.63 -7.30 22.22
CA SER A 120 -8.62 -6.75 23.14
C SER A 120 -7.87 -5.71 23.96
N PRO A 121 -8.34 -4.46 24.09
CA PRO A 121 -8.06 -3.79 25.34
C PRO A 121 -8.71 -4.70 26.38
N ALA A 122 -7.90 -5.48 27.08
CA ALA A 122 -8.34 -5.96 28.38
C ALA A 122 -8.88 -4.72 29.09
N ASN A 123 -10.02 -4.87 29.76
CA ASN A 123 -10.73 -3.81 30.49
C ASN A 123 -9.91 -3.23 31.69
N THR A 124 -8.58 -3.37 31.62
CA THR A 124 -7.54 -3.11 32.60
C THR A 124 -6.50 -2.09 32.12
N GLN A 125 -6.48 -1.69 30.84
CA GLN A 125 -5.61 -0.57 30.40
C GLN A 125 -6.16 0.77 30.90
N THR A 126 -5.29 1.59 31.46
CA THR A 126 -5.62 2.96 31.86
C THR A 126 -5.95 3.81 30.63
N LEU A 127 -6.76 4.86 30.82
CA LEU A 127 -7.06 5.86 29.77
C LEU A 127 -5.78 6.40 29.12
N ARG A 128 -4.73 6.59 29.93
CA ARG A 128 -3.42 7.06 29.47
C ARG A 128 -2.74 6.08 28.53
N GLU A 129 -2.69 4.80 28.87
CA GLU A 129 -2.10 3.76 28.02
C GLU A 129 -2.85 3.63 26.69
N ARG A 130 -4.19 3.70 26.72
CA ARG A 130 -5.01 3.71 25.49
C ARG A 130 -4.70 4.92 24.61
N ILE A 131 -4.52 6.10 25.20
CA ILE A 131 -4.19 7.33 24.47
C ILE A 131 -2.77 7.26 23.90
N ASP A 132 -1.78 6.90 24.71
CA ASP A 132 -0.37 6.86 24.28
C ASP A 132 -0.19 5.88 23.11
N PHE A 133 -0.91 4.75 23.14
CA PHE A 133 -0.97 3.78 22.05
C PHE A 133 -1.55 4.33 20.73
N HIS A 134 -2.50 5.28 20.78
CA HIS A 134 -3.08 5.90 19.57
C HIS A 134 -2.25 7.09 19.05
N ILE A 135 -1.47 7.74 19.93
CA ILE A 135 -0.72 8.96 19.63
C ILE A 135 0.51 8.69 18.76
N GLU A 136 1.24 7.61 19.02
CA GLU A 136 2.47 7.26 18.29
C GLU A 136 2.21 7.22 16.77
N GLU A 137 1.08 6.62 16.41
CA GLU A 137 0.60 6.47 15.03
C GLU A 137 0.00 7.76 14.44
N LEU A 138 -0.83 8.46 15.19
CA LEU A 138 -1.59 9.60 14.68
C LEU A 138 -0.77 10.91 14.62
N GLY A 139 0.56 10.83 14.67
CA GLY A 139 1.46 11.96 14.48
C GLY A 139 2.01 12.55 15.78
N GLY A 140 1.35 12.30 16.90
CA GLY A 140 1.88 12.62 18.22
C GLY A 140 1.71 14.08 18.69
N THR A 141 0.97 14.90 17.95
CA THR A 141 0.84 16.34 18.26
C THR A 141 0.02 16.58 19.54
N PRO A 142 0.21 17.73 20.23
CA PRO A 142 -0.63 18.09 21.38
C PRO A 142 -2.13 18.10 21.06
N ASP A 143 -2.50 18.53 19.85
CA ASP A 143 -3.90 18.61 19.43
C ASP A 143 -4.50 17.21 19.20
N VAL A 144 -3.76 16.30 18.56
CA VAL A 144 -4.15 14.88 18.44
C VAL A 144 -4.33 14.25 19.82
N ARG A 145 -3.39 14.49 20.73
CA ARG A 145 -3.47 14.01 22.12
C ARG A 145 -4.73 14.52 22.84
N ALA A 146 -5.03 15.81 22.70
CA ALA A 146 -6.18 16.43 23.33
C ALA A 146 -7.50 15.87 22.80
N ALA A 147 -7.62 15.69 21.47
CA ALA A 147 -8.81 15.13 20.85
C ALA A 147 -9.02 13.66 21.25
N LEU A 148 -7.97 12.84 21.24
CA LEU A 148 -8.04 11.43 21.68
C LEU A 148 -8.44 11.31 23.15
N TYR A 149 -7.95 12.20 24.02
CA TYR A 149 -8.37 12.23 25.41
C TYR A 149 -9.88 12.45 25.56
N LYS A 150 -10.42 13.46 24.86
CA LYS A 150 -11.87 13.73 24.84
C LYS A 150 -12.67 12.53 24.33
N ILE A 151 -12.23 11.91 23.23
CA ILE A 151 -12.89 10.74 22.63
C ILE A 151 -12.97 9.58 23.63
N PHE A 152 -11.84 9.18 24.20
CA PHE A 152 -11.82 8.01 25.09
C PHE A 152 -12.46 8.25 26.44
N ASP A 153 -12.42 9.47 26.97
CA ASP A 153 -13.12 9.80 28.21
C ASP A 153 -14.64 9.76 28.01
N GLU A 154 -15.15 10.33 26.92
CA GLU A 154 -16.59 10.36 26.61
C GLU A 154 -17.14 8.96 26.25
N VAL A 155 -16.40 8.16 25.47
CA VAL A 155 -16.79 6.77 25.17
C VAL A 155 -16.81 5.90 26.44
N ARG A 156 -15.99 6.22 27.44
CA ARG A 156 -15.96 5.51 28.72
C ARG A 156 -17.15 5.92 29.61
N THR A 157 -17.57 7.18 29.59
CA THR A 157 -18.68 7.68 30.41
C THR A 157 -20.04 7.27 29.86
N ASP A 158 -20.18 7.13 28.54
CA ASP A 158 -21.44 6.77 27.87
C ASP A 158 -21.28 5.57 26.91
N SER A 159 -20.73 4.47 27.43
CA SER A 159 -20.36 3.29 26.63
C SER A 159 -21.55 2.49 26.08
N ALA A 160 -22.76 2.72 26.57
CA ALA A 160 -23.99 2.04 26.12
C ALA A 160 -24.70 2.79 24.98
N SER A 161 -24.30 4.03 24.68
CA SER A 161 -24.88 4.80 23.59
C SER A 161 -24.50 4.24 22.22
N MET A 162 -25.43 4.38 21.28
CA MET A 162 -25.24 4.04 19.86
C MET A 162 -25.22 5.28 18.96
N THR A 163 -25.19 6.48 19.56
CA THR A 163 -25.20 7.78 18.86
C THR A 163 -24.19 8.73 19.49
N LEU A 164 -23.60 9.62 18.69
CA LEU A 164 -22.61 10.57 19.18
C LEU A 164 -23.25 11.70 20.01
N SER A 165 -22.68 11.99 21.18
CA SER A 165 -22.93 13.24 21.89
C SER A 165 -22.32 14.43 21.12
N ASP A 166 -22.80 15.65 21.38
CA ASP A 166 -22.23 16.86 20.78
C ASP A 166 -20.74 17.01 21.09
N THR A 167 -20.34 16.64 22.31
CA THR A 167 -18.94 16.62 22.76
C THR A 167 -18.11 15.63 21.96
N LEU A 168 -18.59 14.39 21.80
CA LEU A 168 -17.84 13.35 21.07
C LEU A 168 -17.73 13.69 19.58
N ARG A 169 -18.80 14.21 18.98
CA ARG A 169 -18.80 14.71 17.60
C ARG A 169 -17.78 15.80 17.40
N ALA A 170 -17.75 16.80 18.28
CA ALA A 170 -16.77 17.88 18.23
C ALA A 170 -15.32 17.34 18.34
N ALA A 171 -15.08 16.39 19.25
CA ALA A 171 -13.76 15.79 19.41
C ALA A 171 -13.28 15.03 18.16
N TYR A 172 -14.18 14.36 17.42
CA TYR A 172 -13.84 13.74 16.14
C TYR A 172 -13.50 14.76 15.05
N LEU A 173 -14.25 15.87 14.96
CA LEU A 173 -13.96 16.94 14.00
C LEU A 173 -12.62 17.63 14.32
N GLU A 174 -12.33 17.87 15.60
CA GLU A 174 -11.02 18.35 16.06
C GLU A 174 -9.89 17.38 15.67
N LEU A 175 -10.09 16.07 15.86
CA LEU A 175 -9.10 15.07 15.46
C LEU A 175 -8.87 15.07 13.94
N ASN A 176 -9.93 15.10 13.13
CA ASN A 176 -9.81 15.17 11.67
C ASN A 176 -9.00 16.41 11.22
N ALA A 177 -9.24 17.57 11.86
CA ALA A 177 -8.50 18.78 11.59
C ALA A 177 -7.02 18.67 12.02
N ALA A 178 -6.75 18.12 13.21
CA ALA A 178 -5.39 17.94 13.73
C ALA A 178 -4.55 16.94 12.91
N LEU A 179 -5.20 15.96 12.28
CA LEU A 179 -4.56 15.01 11.36
C LEU A 179 -4.33 15.57 9.95
N ASP A 180 -4.82 16.78 9.67
CA ASP A 180 -4.74 17.43 8.36
C ASP A 180 -5.31 16.50 7.26
N LEU A 181 -6.51 15.96 7.52
CA LEU A 181 -7.22 15.08 6.61
C LEU A 181 -8.31 15.88 5.88
N GLY A 182 -7.95 16.40 4.71
CA GLY A 182 -8.89 17.00 3.76
C GLY A 182 -9.70 15.96 2.98
N ALA A 183 -10.77 16.42 2.31
CA ALA A 183 -11.63 15.62 1.42
C ALA A 183 -11.76 16.22 0.00
N ASN A 184 -11.01 17.28 -0.31
CA ASN A 184 -11.08 18.00 -1.59
C ASN A 184 -9.93 17.69 -2.55
N GLY A 185 -9.22 16.58 -2.32
CA GLY A 185 -8.06 16.19 -3.13
C GLY A 185 -8.44 15.31 -4.31
N ALA A 186 -7.51 15.17 -5.25
CA ALA A 186 -7.68 14.31 -6.42
C ALA A 186 -7.70 12.81 -6.02
N PRO A 187 -8.39 11.95 -6.78
CA PRO A 187 -8.36 10.51 -6.53
C PRO A 187 -6.95 9.94 -6.56
N GLY A 188 -6.55 9.24 -5.49
CA GLY A 188 -5.17 8.77 -5.30
C GLY A 188 -4.26 9.71 -4.50
N GLU A 189 -4.70 10.92 -4.14
CA GLU A 189 -3.98 11.89 -3.28
C GLU A 189 -4.00 11.46 -1.81
N GLY A 190 -3.55 10.23 -1.54
CA GLY A 190 -3.56 9.64 -0.20
C GLY A 190 -4.97 9.52 0.39
N SER A 191 -5.25 10.30 1.43
CA SER A 191 -6.51 10.26 2.21
C SER A 191 -7.66 11.05 1.60
N ALA A 192 -7.43 11.82 0.54
CA ALA A 192 -8.41 12.80 0.06
C ALA A 192 -9.48 12.24 -0.89
N ASP A 193 -9.27 11.02 -1.41
CA ASP A 193 -10.22 10.31 -2.30
C ASP A 193 -11.39 9.68 -1.52
N ARG A 194 -12.32 10.51 -1.06
CA ARG A 194 -13.45 10.13 -0.19
C ARG A 194 -14.51 11.24 -0.12
N LEU A 195 -15.63 10.97 0.54
CA LEU A 195 -16.54 12.02 0.97
C LEU A 195 -15.98 12.84 2.16
N PRO A 196 -16.53 14.05 2.40
CA PRO A 196 -16.27 14.80 3.63
C PRO A 196 -16.50 13.94 4.88
N PHE A 197 -15.69 14.18 5.92
CA PHE A 197 -15.80 13.41 7.14
C PHE A 197 -17.09 13.77 7.89
N ASP A 198 -17.95 12.79 8.08
CA ASP A 198 -19.16 12.89 8.90
C ASP A 198 -19.12 11.77 9.96
N PRO A 199 -18.77 12.09 11.22
CA PRO A 199 -18.66 11.07 12.26
C PRO A 199 -20.02 10.46 12.63
N ASP A 200 -21.15 11.18 12.50
CA ASP A 200 -22.48 10.63 12.77
C ASP A 200 -22.88 9.60 11.73
N GLN A 201 -22.64 9.91 10.45
CA GLN A 201 -22.86 8.97 9.37
C GLN A 201 -22.02 7.71 9.59
N THR A 202 -20.74 7.84 9.97
CA THR A 202 -19.86 6.70 10.21
C THR A 202 -20.33 5.82 11.37
N VAL A 203 -20.85 6.40 12.46
CA VAL A 203 -21.46 5.62 13.55
C VAL A 203 -22.75 4.94 13.08
N ALA A 204 -23.64 5.66 12.40
CA ALA A 204 -24.88 5.09 11.89
C ALA A 204 -24.61 3.92 10.93
N GLU A 205 -23.61 4.04 10.06
CA GLU A 205 -23.18 2.96 9.18
C GLU A 205 -22.59 1.78 9.97
N ALA A 206 -21.80 2.02 11.03
CA ALA A 206 -21.24 0.94 11.85
C ALA A 206 -22.32 0.18 12.66
N VAL A 207 -23.37 0.87 13.10
CA VAL A 207 -24.52 0.21 13.76
C VAL A 207 -25.31 -0.65 12.77
N ASN A 208 -25.44 -0.18 11.53
CA ASN A 208 -26.25 -0.87 10.50
C ASN A 208 -25.47 -1.89 9.67
N ASN A 209 -24.14 -1.76 9.56
CA ASN A 209 -23.26 -2.61 8.76
C ASN A 209 -22.24 -3.34 9.64
N VAL A 210 -22.20 -4.66 9.53
CA VAL A 210 -21.26 -5.59 10.21
C VAL A 210 -19.83 -5.52 9.62
N ALA A 211 -19.58 -4.63 8.65
CA ALA A 211 -18.45 -4.77 7.74
C ALA A 211 -17.09 -4.42 8.37
N PHE A 212 -16.98 -3.44 9.25
CA PHE A 212 -15.70 -3.02 9.83
C PHE A 212 -15.56 -3.48 11.28
N GLY A 213 -15.05 -4.70 11.47
CA GLY A 213 -14.63 -5.17 12.78
C GLY A 213 -15.77 -5.55 13.73
N ASN A 214 -16.81 -6.25 13.26
CA ASN A 214 -17.53 -7.14 14.17
C ASN A 214 -16.71 -8.42 14.37
N ASP A 215 -15.54 -8.28 14.98
CA ASP A 215 -15.28 -9.19 16.10
C ASP A 215 -16.38 -8.86 17.12
N VAL A 216 -17.11 -9.88 17.53
CA VAL A 216 -18.25 -9.77 18.44
C VAL A 216 -17.82 -8.99 19.70
N GLY A 217 -18.13 -7.68 19.78
CA GLY A 217 -17.82 -6.86 20.97
C GLY A 217 -17.40 -5.39 20.77
N ASP A 218 -17.22 -4.89 19.54
CA ASP A 218 -16.66 -3.54 19.32
C ASP A 218 -17.67 -2.39 19.46
N ASN A 219 -17.29 -1.30 20.15
CA ASN A 219 -18.16 -0.14 20.36
C ASN A 219 -18.31 0.68 19.05
N PRO A 220 -19.54 0.88 18.53
CA PRO A 220 -19.78 1.61 17.28
C PRO A 220 -19.34 3.08 17.36
N LEU A 221 -19.30 3.68 18.56
CA LEU A 221 -18.82 5.05 18.78
C LEU A 221 -17.35 5.22 18.39
N LEU A 222 -16.55 4.15 18.33
CA LEU A 222 -15.14 4.20 17.89
C LEU A 222 -14.97 4.03 16.36
N ALA A 223 -16.04 3.82 15.60
CA ALA A 223 -15.96 3.69 14.15
C ALA A 223 -15.35 4.92 13.45
N PRO A 224 -15.66 6.17 13.85
CA PRO A 224 -15.01 7.35 13.26
C PRO A 224 -13.50 7.37 13.53
N LEU A 225 -13.04 6.91 14.70
CA LEU A 225 -11.60 6.78 14.98
C LEU A 225 -10.92 5.81 14.01
N ARG A 226 -11.55 4.64 13.77
CA ARG A 226 -11.04 3.64 12.82
C ARG A 226 -10.96 4.19 11.40
N GLN A 227 -11.98 4.93 10.96
CA GLN A 227 -12.02 5.57 9.65
C GLN A 227 -10.91 6.63 9.50
N LEU A 228 -10.72 7.49 10.51
CA LEU A 228 -9.64 8.49 10.51
C LEU A 228 -8.26 7.82 10.46
N THR A 229 -8.04 6.74 11.22
CA THR A 229 -6.80 5.98 11.16
C THR A 229 -6.54 5.40 9.76
N PHE A 230 -7.56 4.79 9.14
CA PHE A 230 -7.45 4.28 7.77
C PHE A 230 -7.01 5.38 6.79
N TRP A 231 -7.59 6.58 6.91
CA TRP A 231 -7.20 7.73 6.09
C TRP A 231 -5.78 8.21 6.37
N THR A 232 -5.38 8.34 7.64
CA THR A 232 -3.99 8.68 8.01
C THR A 232 -2.99 7.72 7.38
N MET A 233 -3.32 6.42 7.30
CA MET A 233 -2.44 5.41 6.71
C MET A 233 -2.34 5.55 5.19
N LYS A 234 -3.42 5.90 4.48
CA LYS A 234 -3.35 6.23 3.04
C LYS A 234 -2.47 7.46 2.78
N LYS A 235 -2.62 8.51 3.60
CA LYS A 235 -1.77 9.72 3.52
C LYS A 235 -0.30 9.37 3.76
N ARG A 236 -0.03 8.59 4.82
CA ARG A 236 1.32 8.12 5.14
C ARG A 236 1.93 7.30 4.00
N ALA A 237 1.19 6.34 3.42
CA ALA A 237 1.66 5.54 2.30
C ALA A 237 2.11 6.40 1.10
N LYS A 238 1.37 7.47 0.79
CA LYS A 238 1.80 8.45 -0.22
C LYS A 238 3.09 9.16 0.21
N ASP A 239 3.13 9.70 1.42
CA ASP A 239 4.25 10.50 1.90
C ASP A 239 5.56 9.69 1.98
N VAL A 240 5.51 8.44 2.45
CA VAL A 240 6.69 7.54 2.48
C VAL A 240 7.13 7.12 1.08
N GLY A 241 6.20 6.98 0.12
CA GLY A 241 6.52 6.76 -1.28
C GLY A 241 7.27 7.94 -1.90
N GLU A 242 6.78 9.17 -1.67
CA GLU A 242 7.40 10.41 -2.17
C GLU A 242 8.72 10.76 -1.49
N ARG A 243 8.85 10.51 -0.20
CA ARG A 243 10.00 10.98 0.61
C ARG A 243 11.03 9.91 0.93
N GLY A 244 10.63 8.64 0.90
CA GLY A 244 11.52 7.49 1.15
C GLY A 244 11.89 6.77 -0.13
N LEU A 245 10.90 6.14 -0.79
CA LEU A 245 11.19 5.29 -1.93
C LEU A 245 11.59 6.08 -3.18
N HIS A 246 10.98 7.24 -3.48
CA HIS A 246 11.36 8.04 -4.65
C HIS A 246 12.85 8.46 -4.64
N PRO A 247 13.42 9.03 -3.57
CA PRO A 247 14.86 9.30 -3.51
C PRO A 247 15.72 8.05 -3.69
N LEU A 248 15.30 6.90 -3.14
CA LEU A 248 16.01 5.64 -3.31
C LEU A 248 16.04 5.20 -4.78
N LEU A 249 14.91 5.27 -5.49
CA LEU A 249 14.82 5.00 -6.93
C LEU A 249 15.77 5.89 -7.73
N ARG A 250 15.81 7.20 -7.41
CA ARG A 250 16.73 8.14 -8.06
C ARG A 250 18.19 7.79 -7.78
N ALA A 251 18.53 7.44 -6.54
CA ALA A 251 19.89 7.07 -6.17
C ALA A 251 20.37 5.82 -6.91
N MET A 252 19.51 4.79 -7.05
CA MET A 252 19.84 3.59 -7.83
C MET A 252 20.10 3.91 -9.31
N GLN A 253 19.25 4.72 -9.94
CA GLN A 253 19.42 5.14 -11.34
C GLN A 253 20.65 6.04 -11.57
N GLN A 254 21.07 6.80 -10.56
CA GLN A 254 22.29 7.60 -10.62
C GLN A 254 23.54 6.73 -10.45
N ALA A 255 23.51 5.76 -9.53
CA ALA A 255 24.61 4.84 -9.28
C ALA A 255 24.82 3.85 -10.44
N SER A 256 23.73 3.38 -11.05
CA SER A 256 23.75 2.48 -12.21
C SER A 256 22.69 2.91 -13.24
N PRO A 257 23.03 3.77 -14.21
CA PRO A 257 22.07 4.26 -15.21
C PRO A 257 21.39 3.18 -16.07
N ALA A 258 22.01 2.01 -16.20
CA ALA A 258 21.48 0.89 -16.98
C ALA A 258 20.61 -0.07 -16.14
N VAL A 259 20.48 0.14 -14.82
CA VAL A 259 19.71 -0.74 -13.95
C VAL A 259 18.23 -0.74 -14.33
N ARG A 260 17.64 -1.93 -14.41
CA ARG A 260 16.21 -2.10 -14.57
C ARG A 260 15.55 -2.21 -13.23
N ILE A 261 14.50 -1.42 -12.99
CA ILE A 261 13.78 -1.40 -11.72
C ILE A 261 12.36 -1.91 -11.92
N HIS A 262 11.96 -2.87 -11.09
CA HIS A 262 10.66 -3.53 -11.13
C HIS A 262 9.98 -3.37 -9.77
N LEU A 263 8.82 -2.70 -9.76
CA LEU A 263 8.07 -2.41 -8.55
C LEU A 263 6.89 -3.36 -8.40
N MET A 264 6.66 -3.84 -7.18
CA MET A 264 5.42 -4.47 -6.77
C MET A 264 4.91 -3.77 -5.51
N GLY A 265 3.67 -3.29 -5.56
CA GLY A 265 2.94 -2.83 -4.39
C GLY A 265 1.79 -3.77 -4.08
N HIS A 266 1.53 -4.04 -2.80
CA HIS A 266 0.30 -4.72 -2.35
C HIS A 266 -0.56 -3.76 -1.54
N SER A 267 -1.89 -3.75 -1.75
CA SER A 267 -2.80 -2.94 -0.93
C SER A 267 -2.36 -1.46 -0.87
N PHE A 268 -2.12 -0.85 0.30
CA PHE A 268 -1.54 0.50 0.42
C PHE A 268 -0.09 0.62 -0.08
N GLY A 269 0.66 -0.47 -0.16
CA GLY A 269 1.94 -0.52 -0.87
C GLY A 269 1.81 -0.14 -2.35
N CYS A 270 0.63 -0.25 -2.96
CA CYS A 270 0.36 0.29 -4.29
C CYS A 270 0.43 1.83 -4.32
N ILE A 271 -0.01 2.48 -3.24
CA ILE A 271 0.11 3.94 -3.07
C ILE A 271 1.59 4.28 -2.91
N VAL A 272 2.34 3.55 -2.08
CA VAL A 272 3.79 3.75 -1.90
C VAL A 272 4.52 3.67 -3.24
N ALA A 273 4.31 2.59 -4.00
CA ALA A 273 4.93 2.40 -5.31
C ALA A 273 4.53 3.50 -6.31
N SER A 274 3.24 3.84 -6.40
CA SER A 274 2.76 4.87 -7.32
C SER A 274 3.31 6.25 -6.96
N ALA A 275 3.31 6.61 -5.67
CA ALA A 275 3.87 7.84 -5.16
C ALA A 275 5.39 7.94 -5.39
N ALA A 276 6.09 6.81 -5.29
CA ALA A 276 7.52 6.75 -5.59
C ALA A 276 7.83 7.01 -7.07
N ILE A 277 7.00 6.49 -7.98
CA ILE A 277 7.16 6.72 -9.43
C ILE A 277 6.79 8.15 -9.80
N ALA A 278 5.66 8.65 -9.27
CA ALA A 278 5.18 10.00 -9.53
C ALA A 278 6.17 11.06 -9.05
N GLY A 279 6.72 10.87 -7.84
CA GLY A 279 7.54 11.85 -7.13
C GLY A 279 6.72 13.01 -6.55
N PRO A 280 7.23 13.70 -5.53
CA PRO A 280 6.53 14.86 -4.97
C PRO A 280 6.48 16.03 -5.96
N SER A 281 5.45 16.86 -5.86
CA SER A 281 5.33 18.07 -6.68
C SER A 281 6.56 18.98 -6.53
N GLY A 282 7.15 19.40 -7.64
CA GLY A 282 8.34 20.27 -7.66
C GLY A 282 9.67 19.56 -7.35
N ALA A 283 9.67 18.25 -7.07
CA ALA A 283 10.91 17.50 -6.94
C ALA A 283 11.53 17.16 -8.30
N ALA A 284 12.83 16.86 -8.27
CA ALA A 284 13.53 16.39 -9.47
C ALA A 284 12.96 15.03 -9.90
N PRO A 285 12.62 14.84 -11.18
CA PRO A 285 12.06 13.58 -11.67
C PRO A 285 13.06 12.42 -11.54
N LEU A 286 12.54 11.21 -11.68
CA LEU A 286 13.38 10.03 -11.89
C LEU A 286 14.24 10.24 -13.16
N PRO A 287 15.55 9.97 -13.12
CA PRO A 287 16.41 10.04 -14.31
C PRO A 287 15.90 9.22 -15.49
N PHE A 288 15.33 8.04 -15.22
CA PHE A 288 14.78 7.13 -16.24
C PHE A 288 13.41 6.60 -15.81
N PRO A 289 12.54 6.18 -16.77
CA PRO A 289 11.31 5.46 -16.44
C PRO A 289 11.58 4.16 -15.67
N ILE A 290 10.63 3.74 -14.83
CA ILE A 290 10.64 2.43 -14.19
C ILE A 290 10.33 1.34 -15.22
N ASN A 291 10.98 0.20 -15.12
CA ASN A 291 10.91 -0.84 -16.15
C ASN A 291 9.61 -1.63 -16.05
N SER A 292 9.10 -1.96 -14.87
CA SER A 292 7.72 -2.47 -14.74
C SER A 292 7.11 -2.16 -13.37
N CYS A 293 5.78 -2.12 -13.30
CA CYS A 293 5.08 -1.95 -12.03
C CYS A 293 3.86 -2.88 -11.96
N VAL A 294 3.73 -3.63 -10.85
CA VAL A 294 2.61 -4.53 -10.58
C VAL A 294 1.92 -4.10 -9.28
N LEU A 295 0.66 -3.65 -9.39
CA LEU A 295 -0.20 -3.29 -8.27
C LEU A 295 -1.09 -4.48 -7.92
N VAL A 296 -0.77 -5.17 -6.83
CA VAL A 296 -1.49 -6.38 -6.41
C VAL A 296 -2.56 -6.02 -5.38
N GLN A 297 -3.83 -6.29 -5.71
CA GLN A 297 -4.98 -5.97 -4.87
C GLN A 297 -4.94 -4.52 -4.33
N GLY A 298 -4.79 -3.55 -5.23
CA GLY A 298 -4.54 -2.16 -4.86
C GLY A 298 -5.68 -1.52 -4.07
N ALA A 299 -5.42 -1.15 -2.81
CA ALA A 299 -6.34 -0.44 -1.94
C ALA A 299 -6.25 1.08 -2.16
N MET A 300 -6.47 1.49 -3.41
CA MET A 300 -6.41 2.87 -3.88
C MET A 300 -7.43 3.08 -5.01
N SER A 301 -7.75 4.33 -5.32
CA SER A 301 -8.84 4.66 -6.23
C SER A 301 -8.70 3.98 -7.59
N ILE A 302 -9.81 3.45 -8.13
CA ILE A 302 -9.87 3.03 -9.54
C ILE A 302 -9.60 4.18 -10.50
N TRP A 303 -9.76 5.43 -10.05
CA TRP A 303 -9.55 6.64 -10.84
C TRP A 303 -8.16 7.26 -10.66
N SER A 304 -7.25 6.62 -9.92
CA SER A 304 -5.96 7.22 -9.55
C SER A 304 -5.08 7.65 -10.73
N PHE A 305 -5.28 7.07 -11.92
CA PHE A 305 -4.46 7.33 -13.11
C PHE A 305 -5.22 8.01 -14.26
N THR A 306 -6.53 8.26 -14.12
CA THR A 306 -7.33 8.84 -15.21
C THR A 306 -6.95 10.30 -15.49
N SER A 307 -7.09 10.74 -16.73
CA SER A 307 -6.89 12.15 -17.11
C SER A 307 -8.05 13.05 -16.70
N SER A 308 -9.23 12.49 -16.44
CA SER A 308 -10.44 13.25 -16.11
C SER A 308 -11.46 12.38 -15.38
N LEU A 309 -12.00 12.84 -14.27
CA LEU A 309 -13.02 12.12 -13.52
C LEU A 309 -14.39 12.14 -14.22
N PRO A 310 -15.24 11.13 -13.99
CA PRO A 310 -16.62 11.14 -14.47
C PRO A 310 -17.46 12.32 -13.93
N THR A 311 -17.14 12.80 -12.73
CA THR A 311 -17.85 13.89 -12.05
C THR A 311 -17.25 15.27 -12.31
N SER A 312 -16.01 15.34 -12.79
CA SER A 312 -15.28 16.59 -13.07
C SER A 312 -14.25 16.35 -14.17
N HIS A 313 -14.52 16.88 -15.36
CA HIS A 313 -13.61 16.74 -16.51
C HIS A 313 -12.28 17.52 -16.34
N GLU A 314 -12.21 18.42 -15.36
CA GLU A 314 -11.03 19.22 -15.05
C GLU A 314 -10.12 18.58 -13.99
N THR A 315 -10.60 17.54 -13.31
CA THR A 315 -9.86 16.86 -12.24
C THR A 315 -9.27 15.56 -12.78
N ALA A 316 -7.95 15.47 -12.83
CA ALA A 316 -7.25 14.21 -13.10
C ALA A 316 -7.06 13.39 -11.82
N GLY A 317 -6.81 12.09 -11.96
CA GLY A 317 -6.29 11.28 -10.86
C GLY A 317 -4.90 11.78 -10.43
N PHE A 318 -4.59 11.68 -9.14
CA PHE A 318 -3.37 12.20 -8.55
C PHE A 318 -2.09 11.62 -9.20
N PHE A 319 -2.12 10.35 -9.61
CA PHE A 319 -1.00 9.68 -10.27
C PHE A 319 -1.10 9.68 -11.80
N ASN A 320 -1.96 10.51 -12.40
CA ASN A 320 -2.09 10.61 -13.86
C ASN A 320 -0.77 11.00 -14.55
N ASN A 321 0.08 11.78 -13.88
CA ASN A 321 1.39 12.18 -14.37
C ASN A 321 2.31 10.98 -14.68
N ILE A 322 2.13 9.82 -14.03
CA ILE A 322 2.87 8.60 -14.35
C ILE A 322 2.66 8.21 -15.81
N LEU A 323 1.43 8.35 -16.31
CA LEU A 323 1.07 7.99 -17.68
C LEU A 323 1.40 9.11 -18.67
N VAL A 324 1.08 10.35 -18.32
CA VAL A 324 1.34 11.52 -19.18
C VAL A 324 2.83 11.68 -19.45
N ASP A 325 3.65 11.57 -18.40
CA ASP A 325 5.11 11.73 -18.50
C ASP A 325 5.82 10.41 -18.87
N LYS A 326 5.07 9.33 -19.13
CA LYS A 326 5.59 7.99 -19.49
C LYS A 326 6.65 7.48 -18.50
N LYS A 327 6.36 7.58 -17.21
CA LYS A 327 7.29 7.22 -16.12
C LYS A 327 7.47 5.71 -15.94
N ILE A 328 6.77 4.89 -16.72
CA ILE A 328 6.94 3.44 -16.78
C ILE A 328 7.18 3.05 -18.25
N SER A 329 8.29 2.38 -18.54
CA SER A 329 8.67 1.98 -19.91
C SER A 329 8.16 0.60 -20.31
N GLY A 330 7.96 -0.32 -19.36
CA GLY A 330 7.40 -1.64 -19.59
C GLY A 330 5.94 -1.77 -19.13
N PRO A 331 5.48 -2.99 -18.78
CA PRO A 331 4.08 -3.24 -18.47
C PRO A 331 3.70 -2.62 -17.13
N PHE A 332 2.53 -1.96 -17.12
CA PHE A 332 1.90 -1.48 -15.90
C PHE A 332 0.66 -2.33 -15.60
N VAL A 333 0.73 -3.12 -14.53
CA VAL A 333 -0.23 -4.20 -14.27
C VAL A 333 -0.94 -3.95 -12.96
N ALA A 334 -2.25 -4.15 -12.93
CA ALA A 334 -3.06 -4.14 -11.72
C ALA A 334 -3.86 -5.44 -11.62
N THR A 335 -3.78 -6.14 -10.50
CA THR A 335 -4.64 -7.32 -10.26
C THR A 335 -5.94 -6.93 -9.60
N ARG A 336 -7.02 -7.67 -9.90
CA ARG A 336 -8.31 -7.57 -9.22
C ARG A 336 -8.90 -8.93 -8.88
N SER A 337 -9.54 -9.05 -7.72
CA SER A 337 -10.24 -10.27 -7.33
C SER A 337 -11.65 -9.98 -6.79
N ASP A 338 -12.62 -10.77 -7.22
CA ASP A 338 -13.98 -10.74 -6.69
C ASP A 338 -14.05 -11.30 -5.26
N SER A 339 -13.04 -12.07 -4.85
CA SER A 339 -12.92 -12.67 -3.50
C SER A 339 -12.20 -11.76 -2.50
N ASP A 340 -11.65 -10.63 -2.94
CA ASP A 340 -11.02 -9.66 -2.05
C ASP A 340 -12.07 -8.79 -1.38
N MET A 341 -12.45 -9.19 -0.16
CA MET A 341 -13.49 -8.49 0.61
C MET A 341 -12.96 -7.21 1.26
N ALA A 342 -11.65 -7.09 1.51
CA ALA A 342 -11.07 -5.87 2.06
C ALA A 342 -11.26 -4.70 1.10
N VAL A 343 -10.84 -4.86 -0.16
CA VAL A 343 -10.98 -3.80 -1.15
C VAL A 343 -12.37 -3.77 -1.80
N GLY A 344 -13.07 -4.90 -1.84
CA GLY A 344 -14.42 -4.99 -2.40
C GLY A 344 -15.52 -4.44 -1.49
N LYS A 345 -15.38 -4.55 -0.16
CA LYS A 345 -16.42 -4.16 0.81
C LYS A 345 -15.94 -3.12 1.83
N LEU A 346 -14.74 -3.30 2.41
CA LEU A 346 -14.25 -2.39 3.46
C LEU A 346 -13.80 -1.04 2.89
N TYR A 347 -13.18 -1.04 1.71
CA TYR A 347 -12.72 0.19 1.10
C TYR A 347 -13.85 1.17 0.75
N PRO A 348 -14.97 0.77 0.09
CA PRO A 348 -16.10 1.68 -0.12
C PRO A 348 -16.71 2.22 1.19
N TRP A 349 -16.78 1.40 2.24
CA TRP A 349 -17.21 1.84 3.57
C TRP A 349 -16.24 2.88 4.15
N ALA A 350 -14.95 2.59 4.14
CA ALA A 350 -13.94 3.50 4.68
C ALA A 350 -13.83 4.81 3.87
N ALA A 351 -14.20 4.82 2.59
CA ALA A 351 -14.32 6.03 1.76
C ALA A 351 -15.57 6.87 2.08
N GLY A 352 -16.47 6.38 2.95
CA GLY A 352 -17.67 7.09 3.43
C GLY A 352 -18.93 6.89 2.59
N VAL A 353 -19.02 5.81 1.79
CA VAL A 353 -20.16 5.60 0.87
C VAL A 353 -20.88 4.26 1.04
N ALA A 354 -20.73 3.58 2.17
CA ALA A 354 -21.43 2.30 2.37
C ALA A 354 -22.95 2.48 2.39
N GLY A 355 -23.61 1.98 1.34
CA GLY A 355 -25.07 2.04 1.19
C GLY A 355 -25.56 3.09 0.20
N GLN A 356 -24.68 3.85 -0.45
CA GLN A 356 -25.10 4.63 -1.62
C GLN A 356 -25.33 3.69 -2.80
N VAL A 357 -26.57 3.66 -3.30
CA VAL A 357 -26.89 3.06 -4.60
C VAL A 357 -26.16 3.88 -5.65
N ALA A 358 -24.97 3.44 -6.07
CA ALA A 358 -24.22 4.11 -7.10
C ALA A 358 -25.02 4.02 -8.41
N TYR A 359 -25.72 5.09 -8.78
CA TYR A 359 -26.35 5.23 -10.10
C TYR A 359 -25.31 5.37 -11.23
N MET A 360 -24.02 5.36 -10.89
CA MET A 360 -22.87 5.48 -11.78
C MET A 360 -22.05 4.19 -11.73
N PHE A 361 -21.74 3.65 -12.91
CA PHE A 361 -20.82 2.53 -13.07
C PHE A 361 -19.72 2.88 -14.08
N PRO A 362 -18.42 2.69 -13.74
CA PRO A 362 -17.91 2.28 -12.43
C PRO A 362 -18.24 3.29 -11.30
N PRO A 363 -18.34 2.85 -10.03
CA PRO A 363 -18.65 3.75 -8.92
C PRO A 363 -17.53 4.77 -8.69
N LEU A 364 -17.86 5.94 -8.14
CA LEU A 364 -16.87 6.98 -7.87
C LEU A 364 -15.82 6.51 -6.84
N TYR A 365 -16.24 5.80 -5.80
CA TYR A 365 -15.34 5.28 -4.77
C TYR A 365 -15.30 3.75 -4.84
N ALA A 366 -14.26 3.24 -5.47
CA ALA A 366 -13.89 1.83 -5.45
C ALA A 366 -12.38 1.70 -5.51
N ALA A 367 -11.90 0.53 -5.11
CA ALA A 367 -10.49 0.20 -5.12
C ALA A 367 -10.06 -0.55 -6.39
N ILE A 368 -8.83 -0.32 -6.83
CA ILE A 368 -8.21 -1.04 -7.95
C ILE A 368 -8.25 -2.56 -7.73
N GLY A 369 -8.02 -3.05 -6.51
CA GLY A 369 -8.10 -4.48 -6.22
C GLY A 369 -9.49 -5.09 -6.45
N ALA A 370 -10.56 -4.28 -6.44
CA ALA A 370 -11.91 -4.75 -6.69
C ALA A 370 -12.25 -4.69 -8.18
N LEU A 371 -11.91 -3.58 -8.87
CA LEU A 371 -12.39 -3.32 -10.22
C LEU A 371 -11.32 -3.20 -11.31
N GLY A 372 -10.06 -3.08 -10.93
CA GLY A 372 -8.97 -2.67 -11.81
C GLY A 372 -8.90 -1.15 -12.00
N ILE A 373 -7.88 -0.70 -12.72
CA ILE A 373 -7.72 0.70 -13.13
C ILE A 373 -8.85 1.07 -14.10
N CYS A 374 -9.50 2.21 -13.87
CA CYS A 374 -10.62 2.72 -14.66
C CYS A 374 -10.33 4.10 -15.26
N GLY A 375 -11.19 4.53 -16.21
CA GLY A 375 -11.09 5.85 -16.83
C GLY A 375 -9.93 6.01 -17.82
N ILE A 376 -9.37 4.90 -18.32
CA ILE A 376 -8.32 4.89 -19.35
C ILE A 376 -8.75 3.93 -20.47
N PRO A 377 -9.07 4.45 -21.68
CA PRO A 377 -9.58 3.62 -22.78
C PRO A 377 -8.63 2.55 -23.30
N THR A 378 -7.32 2.71 -23.07
CA THR A 378 -6.26 1.82 -23.57
C THR A 378 -5.91 0.69 -22.61
N VAL A 379 -6.61 0.53 -21.49
CA VAL A 379 -6.37 -0.57 -20.54
C VAL A 379 -6.83 -1.89 -21.13
N HIS A 380 -5.95 -2.89 -21.09
CA HIS A 380 -6.25 -4.26 -21.47
C HIS A 380 -6.79 -5.04 -20.29
N ASN A 381 -7.93 -5.70 -20.44
CA ASN A 381 -8.47 -6.60 -19.43
C ASN A 381 -8.13 -8.04 -19.81
N ILE A 382 -7.39 -8.73 -18.94
CA ILE A 382 -6.94 -10.12 -19.12
C ILE A 382 -7.16 -10.92 -17.84
N THR A 383 -6.87 -12.21 -17.87
CA THR A 383 -6.98 -13.11 -16.70
C THR A 383 -5.59 -13.49 -16.20
N LEU A 384 -5.46 -13.68 -14.89
CA LEU A 384 -4.25 -14.25 -14.32
C LEU A 384 -4.12 -15.69 -14.81
N LEU A 385 -2.99 -16.01 -15.39
CA LEU A 385 -2.66 -17.34 -15.87
C LEU A 385 -2.00 -18.15 -14.74
N SER A 386 -2.02 -19.47 -14.89
CA SER A 386 -1.22 -20.36 -14.04
C SER A 386 0.28 -20.07 -14.19
N GLY A 387 1.11 -20.59 -13.28
CA GLY A 387 2.57 -20.35 -13.23
C GLY A 387 3.40 -20.79 -14.45
N ALA A 388 2.78 -21.20 -15.56
CA ALA A 388 3.44 -21.53 -16.83
C ALA A 388 2.81 -20.80 -18.04
N GLY A 389 1.82 -19.92 -17.82
CA GLY A 389 1.10 -19.24 -18.88
C GLY A 389 1.82 -17.99 -19.38
N ALA A 390 2.10 -17.92 -20.67
CA ALA A 390 2.78 -16.75 -21.25
C ALA A 390 1.84 -15.54 -21.43
N TYR A 391 2.29 -14.37 -20.97
CA TYR A 391 1.60 -13.10 -21.23
C TYR A 391 2.15 -12.43 -22.49
N ALA A 392 1.25 -11.93 -23.33
CA ALA A 392 1.60 -11.09 -24.48
C ALA A 392 1.76 -9.61 -24.07
N PHE A 393 2.53 -9.34 -23.02
CA PHE A 393 2.73 -7.97 -22.56
C PHE A 393 3.51 -7.14 -23.60
N VAL A 394 2.93 -5.99 -23.91
CA VAL A 394 3.53 -4.92 -24.69
C VAL A 394 4.08 -3.84 -23.73
N PRO A 395 5.32 -3.36 -23.92
CA PRO A 395 5.88 -2.27 -23.15
C PRO A 395 4.99 -1.01 -23.17
N ALA A 396 4.98 -0.25 -22.07
CA ALA A 396 4.19 0.96 -21.86
C ALA A 396 2.66 0.79 -21.94
N HIS A 397 2.14 -0.45 -21.98
CA HIS A 397 0.71 -0.73 -21.91
C HIS A 397 0.26 -1.02 -20.48
N ILE A 398 -1.05 -0.81 -20.24
CA ILE A 398 -1.69 -0.96 -18.94
C ILE A 398 -2.61 -2.18 -18.96
N TYR A 399 -2.55 -3.00 -17.92
CA TYR A 399 -3.29 -4.26 -17.82
C TYR A 399 -4.06 -4.35 -16.51
N ASN A 400 -5.35 -4.63 -16.60
CA ASN A 400 -6.13 -5.17 -15.49
C ASN A 400 -6.17 -6.69 -15.61
N VAL A 401 -5.72 -7.38 -14.57
CA VAL A 401 -5.60 -8.83 -14.52
C VAL A 401 -6.63 -9.38 -13.54
N ASN A 402 -7.64 -10.07 -14.03
CA ASN A 402 -8.59 -10.78 -13.19
C ASN A 402 -7.91 -12.00 -12.55
N SER A 403 -7.68 -11.93 -11.25
CA SER A 403 -7.01 -12.94 -10.44
C SER A 403 -7.95 -13.77 -9.59
N SER A 404 -9.27 -13.69 -9.81
CA SER A 404 -10.29 -14.33 -8.96
C SER A 404 -10.21 -15.86 -8.90
N ASN A 405 -9.45 -16.49 -9.81
CA ASN A 405 -9.21 -17.94 -9.78
C ASN A 405 -8.08 -18.35 -8.83
N PHE A 406 -7.21 -17.43 -8.42
CA PHE A 406 -5.97 -17.74 -7.71
C PHE A 406 -5.76 -16.91 -6.45
N ILE A 407 -6.18 -15.64 -6.47
CA ILE A 407 -6.30 -14.80 -5.27
C ILE A 407 -7.74 -14.98 -4.79
N CYS A 408 -8.02 -16.10 -4.13
CA CYS A 408 -9.39 -16.51 -3.81
C CYS A 408 -9.54 -17.25 -2.49
N HIS A 409 -8.43 -17.57 -1.82
CA HIS A 409 -8.43 -18.21 -0.51
C HIS A 409 -8.28 -17.16 0.58
N GLY A 410 -8.91 -17.36 1.72
CA GLY A 410 -8.81 -16.45 2.85
C GLY A 410 -10.10 -16.38 3.63
N ASP A 411 -9.98 -16.29 4.95
CA ASP A 411 -11.10 -16.26 5.88
C ASP A 411 -11.28 -14.85 6.49
N GLY A 412 -12.39 -14.64 7.17
CA GLY A 412 -12.68 -13.39 7.89
C GLY A 412 -13.04 -12.20 6.98
N ILE A 413 -12.97 -10.99 7.55
CA ILE A 413 -13.49 -9.77 6.93
C ILE A 413 -12.69 -9.30 5.71
N SER A 414 -11.42 -9.73 5.59
CA SER A 414 -10.55 -9.38 4.47
C SER A 414 -10.70 -10.28 3.25
N GLY A 415 -11.29 -11.48 3.40
CA GLY A 415 -11.33 -12.49 2.35
C GLY A 415 -9.92 -12.78 1.81
N SER A 416 -9.77 -12.82 0.49
CA SER A 416 -8.50 -13.19 -0.16
C SER A 416 -7.47 -12.06 -0.29
N HIS A 417 -7.62 -10.95 0.43
CA HIS A 417 -6.77 -9.76 0.27
C HIS A 417 -5.27 -10.02 0.42
N SER A 418 -4.90 -10.96 1.29
CA SER A 418 -3.50 -11.33 1.57
C SER A 418 -3.05 -12.62 0.88
N ASP A 419 -3.93 -13.27 0.10
CA ASP A 419 -3.64 -14.49 -0.67
C ASP A 419 -2.89 -14.17 -1.96
N ILE A 420 -1.71 -13.58 -1.79
CA ILE A 420 -0.95 -12.99 -2.90
C ILE A 420 0.50 -13.48 -2.99
N ALA A 421 0.84 -14.46 -2.14
CA ALA A 421 2.12 -15.15 -2.17
C ALA A 421 2.11 -16.41 -3.06
N GLY A 422 1.08 -16.59 -3.90
CA GLY A 422 0.97 -17.71 -4.82
C GLY A 422 1.95 -17.61 -6.00
N PRO A 423 2.33 -18.75 -6.61
CA PRO A 423 3.25 -18.79 -7.74
C PRO A 423 2.72 -18.03 -8.96
N GLU A 424 1.41 -17.89 -9.15
CA GLU A 424 0.80 -17.16 -10.26
C GLU A 424 1.07 -15.64 -10.18
N VAL A 425 1.07 -15.08 -8.97
CA VAL A 425 1.41 -13.66 -8.75
C VAL A 425 2.90 -13.42 -8.96
N ALA A 426 3.74 -14.35 -8.50
CA ALA A 426 5.18 -14.30 -8.74
C ALA A 426 5.53 -14.43 -10.23
N HIS A 427 4.86 -15.36 -10.93
CA HIS A 427 4.98 -15.54 -12.38
C HIS A 427 4.57 -14.27 -13.14
N LEU A 428 3.47 -13.62 -12.75
CA LEU A 428 3.05 -12.34 -13.31
C LEU A 428 4.15 -11.27 -13.19
N LEU A 429 4.82 -11.19 -12.03
CA LEU A 429 5.92 -10.25 -11.80
C LEU A 429 7.13 -10.55 -12.70
N TRP A 430 7.50 -11.83 -12.85
CA TRP A 430 8.54 -12.26 -13.79
C TRP A 430 8.24 -11.85 -15.22
N GLN A 431 7.02 -12.13 -15.69
CA GLN A 431 6.60 -11.85 -17.06
C GLN A 431 6.51 -10.35 -17.35
N ALA A 432 6.09 -9.55 -16.36
CA ALA A 432 6.11 -8.09 -16.47
C ALA A 432 7.55 -7.55 -16.59
N ALA A 433 8.48 -8.07 -15.79
CA ALA A 433 9.89 -7.67 -15.81
C ALA A 433 10.62 -8.09 -17.10
N LEU A 434 10.20 -9.22 -17.70
CA LEU A 434 10.77 -9.71 -18.96
C LEU A 434 10.45 -8.79 -20.15
N LYS A 435 9.28 -8.15 -20.16
CA LYS A 435 8.76 -7.37 -21.29
C LYS A 435 8.97 -5.87 -21.13
N THR A 436 10.17 -5.49 -20.75
CA THR A 436 10.55 -4.09 -20.59
C THR A 436 11.16 -3.55 -21.88
N ALA A 437 10.95 -2.27 -22.19
CA ALA A 437 11.62 -1.68 -23.34
C ALA A 437 13.12 -1.71 -23.07
N ASP A 438 13.90 -2.32 -23.97
CA ASP A 438 15.35 -2.22 -23.91
C ASP A 438 15.70 -0.73 -23.87
N ALA A 439 16.59 -0.34 -22.95
CA ALA A 439 17.12 1.01 -22.89
C ALA A 439 17.93 1.26 -24.17
N SER A 440 17.27 1.81 -25.19
CA SER A 440 17.88 2.21 -26.46
C SER A 440 18.71 3.47 -26.32
#